data_AF-A0A4R5MKK7-F1
#
_entry.id   AF-A0A4R5MKK7-F1
#
_cell.length_a   1.000
_cell.length_b   1.000
_cell.length_c   1.000
_cell.angle_alpha   90.00
_cell.angle_beta   90.00
_cell.angle_gamma   90.00
#
_symmetry.space_group_name_H-M   'P 1'
#
loop_
_entity.id
_entity.type
_entity.pdbx_description
1 polymer ?
#
loop_
_entity_poly.entity_id
_entity_poly.type
_entity_poly.pdbx_seq_one_letter_code
_entity_poly.pdbx_strand_id
1 'polypeptide(L)'
;MSNIQAYYGLALIDAYKDESNREEGALEGFGLYVDKRLSNEIIVFDKIPFTEKYEFILLCQSIKNLYKTTEGNLPIDINLLSETDTFHRIDEDVRFFREIQYIKRNHPVKKIRAKYQKVYDTYKKELPLFFTTFEEHGFLPFAINSDYAGSIDPFYILAEKELNGN
;
A
#
# COMPACT_ATOMS: atom_id res chain seq x y z
N MET A 1 -33.85 1.56 0.27
CA MET A 1 -32.98 0.89 -0.73
C MET A 1 -32.35 1.94 -1.62
N SER A 2 -31.19 2.51 -1.24
CA SER A 2 -30.51 3.59 -1.98
C SER A 2 -29.14 3.21 -2.54
N ASN A 3 -28.60 2.04 -2.19
CA ASN A 3 -27.23 1.63 -2.56
C ASN A 3 -27.12 0.86 -3.88
N ILE A 4 -28.22 0.75 -4.64
CA ILE A 4 -28.21 0.09 -5.95
C ILE A 4 -27.26 0.81 -6.90
N GLN A 5 -27.14 2.15 -6.87
CA GLN A 5 -26.26 2.89 -7.78
C GLN A 5 -24.77 2.56 -7.67
N ALA A 6 -24.31 1.99 -6.55
CA ALA A 6 -22.93 1.50 -6.43
C ALA A 6 -22.64 0.33 -7.38
N TYR A 7 -23.66 -0.42 -7.80
CA TYR A 7 -23.55 -1.58 -8.69
C TYR A 7 -23.74 -1.26 -10.19
N TYR A 8 -24.18 -0.05 -10.55
CA TYR A 8 -24.52 0.31 -11.94
C TYR A 8 -23.47 1.20 -12.62
N GLY A 9 -22.21 1.16 -12.16
CA GLY A 9 -21.10 1.84 -12.82
C GLY A 9 -21.05 3.36 -12.63
N LEU A 10 -22.06 3.98 -12.01
CA LEU A 10 -22.03 5.41 -11.66
C LEU A 10 -20.87 5.74 -10.71
N ALA A 11 -20.60 4.87 -9.73
CA ALA A 11 -19.44 5.01 -8.86
C ALA A 11 -18.10 4.99 -9.63
N LEU A 12 -18.00 4.20 -10.72
CA LEU A 12 -16.82 4.18 -11.58
C LEU A 12 -16.71 5.44 -12.42
N ILE A 13 -17.83 5.96 -12.92
CA ILE A 13 -17.88 7.22 -13.67
C ILE A 13 -17.46 8.39 -12.77
N ASP A 14 -17.96 8.42 -11.53
CA ASP A 14 -17.62 9.46 -10.55
C ASP A 14 -16.15 9.36 -10.15
N ALA A 15 -15.63 8.16 -9.88
CA ALA A 15 -14.21 7.95 -9.60
C ALA A 15 -13.32 8.36 -10.80
N TYR A 16 -13.74 8.08 -12.03
CA TYR A 16 -13.03 8.52 -13.24
C TYR A 16 -13.01 10.04 -13.37
N LYS A 17 -14.14 10.71 -13.11
CA LYS A 17 -14.22 12.19 -13.13
C LYS A 17 -13.36 12.80 -12.03
N ASP A 18 -13.37 12.22 -10.83
CA ASP A 18 -12.57 12.67 -9.68
C ASP A 18 -11.06 12.43 -9.88
N GLU A 19 -10.66 11.44 -10.69
CA GLU A 19 -9.25 11.27 -11.14
C GLU A 19 -8.88 12.22 -12.28
N SER A 20 -9.82 12.52 -13.18
CA SER A 20 -9.58 13.25 -14.44
C SER A 20 -9.64 14.77 -14.29
N ASN A 21 -10.51 15.30 -13.44
CA ASN A 21 -10.70 16.75 -13.27
C ASN A 21 -9.59 17.33 -12.39
N ARG A 22 -8.77 18.20 -13.00
CA ARG A 22 -7.47 18.64 -12.46
C ARG A 22 -7.52 19.85 -11.50
N GLU A 23 -8.67 20.49 -11.34
CA GLU A 23 -8.79 21.64 -10.43
C GLU A 23 -9.01 21.20 -8.97
N GLU A 24 -9.50 19.97 -8.75
CA GLU A 24 -9.78 19.37 -7.44
C GLU A 24 -9.53 17.84 -7.43
N GLY A 25 -8.46 17.35 -8.06
CA GLY A 25 -8.23 15.90 -8.25
C GLY A 25 -8.21 15.10 -6.94
N ALA A 26 -9.35 14.58 -6.51
CA ALA A 26 -9.55 13.99 -5.19
C ALA A 26 -8.96 12.57 -5.06
N LEU A 27 -8.56 11.95 -6.16
CA LEU A 27 -8.03 10.58 -6.22
C LEU A 27 -6.61 10.58 -6.79
N GLU A 28 -5.66 11.12 -6.01
CA GLU A 28 -4.24 11.02 -6.31
C GLU A 28 -3.72 9.61 -5.96
N GLY A 29 -2.91 9.02 -6.84
CA GLY A 29 -2.31 7.70 -6.61
C GLY A 29 -3.04 6.55 -7.30
N PHE A 30 -2.86 5.35 -6.77
CA PHE A 30 -3.57 4.13 -7.17
C PHE A 30 -3.87 3.28 -5.93
N GLY A 31 -4.91 2.47 -6.01
CA GLY A 31 -5.34 1.62 -4.90
C GLY A 31 -6.85 1.51 -4.88
N LEU A 32 -7.38 1.05 -3.74
CA LEU A 32 -8.81 0.99 -3.51
C LEU A 32 -9.23 2.17 -2.63
N TYR A 33 -10.27 2.86 -3.07
CA TYR A 33 -10.85 3.99 -2.38
C TYR A 33 -12.32 3.70 -2.08
N VAL A 34 -12.77 4.14 -0.92
CA VAL A 34 -14.15 3.98 -0.47
C VAL A 34 -14.74 5.37 -0.28
N ASP A 35 -15.89 5.60 -0.89
CA ASP A 35 -16.69 6.78 -0.59
C ASP A 35 -17.14 6.68 0.87
N LYS A 36 -16.89 7.72 1.68
CA LYS A 36 -17.19 7.72 3.11
C LYS A 36 -18.65 7.42 3.43
N ARG A 37 -19.58 7.72 2.51
CA ARG A 37 -21.01 7.38 2.66
C ARG A 37 -21.25 5.87 2.79
N LEU A 38 -20.34 5.06 2.26
CA LEU A 38 -20.38 3.60 2.28
C LEU A 38 -19.39 2.99 3.28
N SER A 39 -18.63 3.80 4.04
CA SER A 39 -17.54 3.28 4.87
C SER A 39 -18.03 2.28 5.91
N ASN A 40 -19.18 2.55 6.54
CA ASN A 40 -19.73 1.67 7.58
C ASN A 40 -20.18 0.29 7.04
N GLU A 41 -20.37 0.16 5.72
CA GLU A 41 -20.73 -1.11 5.07
C GLU A 41 -19.48 -1.98 4.80
N ILE A 42 -18.28 -1.39 4.83
CA ILE A 42 -17.01 -2.08 4.54
C ILE A 42 -16.23 -2.26 5.84
N ILE A 43 -16.49 -3.34 6.56
CA ILE A 43 -15.87 -3.61 7.88
C ILE A 43 -14.60 -4.45 7.82
N VAL A 44 -14.35 -5.13 6.70
CA VAL A 44 -13.29 -6.15 6.59
C VAL A 44 -11.91 -5.53 6.38
N PHE A 45 -11.85 -4.33 5.79
CA PHE A 45 -10.59 -3.70 5.43
C PHE A 45 -10.30 -2.51 6.33
N ASP A 46 -9.05 -2.40 6.79
CA ASP A 46 -8.59 -1.17 7.41
C ASP A 46 -8.58 -0.03 6.38
N LYS A 47 -9.18 1.09 6.78
CA LYS A 47 -9.31 2.30 5.98
C LYS A 47 -8.70 3.48 6.72
N ILE A 48 -8.23 4.46 5.96
CA ILE A 48 -7.70 5.71 6.48
C ILE A 48 -8.33 6.90 5.74
N PRO A 49 -8.53 8.04 6.41
CA PRO A 49 -8.99 9.25 5.73
C PRO A 49 -8.03 9.64 4.61
N PHE A 50 -8.55 9.85 3.39
CA PHE A 50 -7.74 10.21 2.22
C PHE A 50 -8.08 11.62 1.72
N THR A 51 -9.36 11.88 1.44
CA THR A 51 -9.90 13.22 1.17
C THR A 51 -11.15 13.46 2.01
N GLU A 52 -11.84 14.58 1.80
CA GLU A 52 -13.14 14.81 2.42
C GLU A 52 -14.17 13.75 2.00
N LYS A 53 -14.15 13.34 0.72
CA LYS A 53 -15.08 12.37 0.15
C LYS A 53 -14.64 10.91 0.32
N TYR A 54 -13.34 10.64 0.28
CA TYR A 54 -12.82 9.27 0.19
C TYR A 54 -11.96 8.85 1.38
N GLU A 55 -12.00 7.56 1.65
CA GLU A 55 -11.02 6.83 2.45
C GLU A 55 -10.18 5.94 1.55
N PHE A 56 -8.93 5.70 1.94
CA PHE A 56 -8.03 4.77 1.27
C PHE A 56 -8.00 3.44 2.02
N ILE A 57 -8.15 2.34 1.29
CA ILE A 57 -8.00 0.99 1.85
C ILE A 57 -6.52 0.63 1.88
N LEU A 58 -6.02 0.27 3.06
CA LEU A 58 -4.68 -0.29 3.19
C LEU A 58 -4.73 -1.76 2.75
N LEU A 59 -4.04 -2.11 1.67
CA LEU A 59 -4.01 -3.50 1.18
C LEU A 59 -2.99 -4.34 1.94
N CYS A 60 -1.92 -3.70 2.42
CA CYS A 60 -0.86 -4.35 3.19
C CYS A 60 -1.27 -4.56 4.65
N GLN A 61 -2.19 -5.49 4.87
CA GLN A 61 -2.74 -5.80 6.19
C GLN A 61 -1.73 -6.54 7.07
N SER A 62 -0.91 -7.43 6.51
CA SER A 62 0.03 -8.23 7.30
C SER A 62 1.10 -7.34 7.93
N ILE A 63 1.69 -6.43 7.13
CA ILE A 63 2.68 -5.49 7.65
C ILE A 63 2.07 -4.46 8.61
N LYS A 64 0.82 -4.05 8.38
CA LYS A 64 0.11 -3.15 9.30
C LYS A 64 -0.18 -3.82 10.64
N ASN A 65 -0.62 -5.07 10.61
CA ASN A 65 -0.86 -5.84 11.83
C ASN A 65 0.46 -6.06 12.58
N LEU A 66 1.55 -6.32 11.87
CA LEU A 66 2.87 -6.44 12.50
C LEU A 66 3.26 -5.12 13.17
N TYR A 67 3.12 -3.99 12.47
CA TYR A 67 3.38 -2.65 13.02
C TYR A 67 2.58 -2.38 14.30
N LYS A 68 1.28 -2.71 14.31
CA LYS A 68 0.44 -2.58 15.51
C LYS A 68 0.91 -3.48 16.65
N THR A 69 1.29 -4.72 16.33
CA THR A 69 1.68 -5.74 17.32
C THR A 69 3.01 -5.42 17.98
N THR A 70 3.95 -4.84 17.23
CA THR A 70 5.29 -4.50 17.73
C THR A 70 5.45 -3.03 18.09
N GLU A 71 4.36 -2.25 18.03
CA GLU A 71 4.36 -0.80 18.22
C GLU A 71 5.36 -0.09 17.29
N GLY A 72 5.56 -0.64 16.09
CA GLY A 72 6.49 -0.14 15.09
C GLY A 72 7.97 -0.46 15.33
N ASN A 73 8.29 -1.29 16.33
CA ASN A 73 9.67 -1.69 16.61
C ASN A 73 10.12 -2.84 15.70
N LEU A 74 11.33 -2.70 15.16
CA LEU A 74 12.11 -3.70 14.43
C LEU A 74 13.53 -3.76 15.01
N PRO A 75 14.22 -4.92 14.98
CA PRO A 75 13.73 -6.21 14.50
C PRO A 75 12.74 -6.85 15.48
N ILE A 76 11.89 -7.73 14.96
CA ILE A 76 10.88 -8.48 15.76
C ILE A 76 11.45 -9.81 16.27
N ASP A 77 10.77 -10.47 17.21
CA ASP A 77 10.95 -11.91 17.45
C ASP A 77 10.41 -12.70 16.25
N ILE A 78 11.24 -13.54 15.62
CA ILE A 78 10.86 -14.30 14.42
C ILE A 78 9.72 -15.29 14.69
N ASN A 79 9.56 -15.77 15.93
CA ASN A 79 8.46 -16.67 16.29
C ASN A 79 7.09 -16.00 16.09
N LEU A 80 7.03 -14.67 16.15
CA LEU A 80 5.81 -13.91 15.88
C LEU A 80 5.26 -14.20 14.47
N LEU A 81 6.13 -14.48 13.51
CA LEU A 81 5.74 -14.77 12.12
C LEU A 81 5.19 -16.18 11.91
N SER A 82 5.53 -17.14 12.78
CA SER A 82 5.14 -18.54 12.65
C SER A 82 3.97 -18.93 13.54
N GLU A 83 3.70 -18.16 14.59
CA GLU A 83 2.67 -18.49 15.59
C GLU A 83 1.23 -18.20 15.13
N THR A 84 1.04 -17.29 14.17
CA THR A 84 -0.32 -16.88 13.74
C THR A 84 -0.40 -16.64 12.23
N ASP A 85 -1.57 -16.91 11.63
CA ASP A 85 -1.89 -16.56 10.24
C ASP A 85 -2.01 -15.04 10.01
N THR A 86 -1.84 -14.22 11.05
CA THR A 86 -2.00 -12.75 11.00
C THR A 86 -1.02 -12.09 10.03
N PHE A 87 0.14 -12.71 9.79
CA PHE A 87 1.25 -12.14 9.03
C PHE A 87 1.58 -12.91 7.74
N HIS A 88 0.66 -13.79 7.29
CA HIS A 88 0.88 -14.72 6.18
C HIS A 88 1.26 -14.07 4.83
N ARG A 89 1.11 -12.75 4.66
CA ARG A 89 1.46 -12.01 3.43
C ARG A 89 2.57 -10.98 3.61
N ILE A 90 3.40 -11.12 4.64
CA ILE A 90 4.49 -10.16 4.88
C ILE A 90 5.42 -10.05 3.68
N ASP A 91 5.71 -11.16 3.01
CA ASP A 91 6.61 -11.14 1.85
C ASP A 91 6.04 -10.34 0.70
N GLU A 92 4.75 -10.50 0.41
CA GLU A 92 4.03 -9.72 -0.60
C GLU A 92 3.94 -8.24 -0.23
N ASP A 93 3.70 -7.92 1.04
CA ASP A 93 3.61 -6.54 1.52
C ASP A 93 4.97 -5.83 1.41
N VAL A 94 6.06 -6.47 1.83
CA VAL A 94 7.42 -5.94 1.71
C VAL A 94 7.81 -5.81 0.23
N ARG A 95 7.52 -6.83 -0.58
CA ARG A 95 7.73 -6.77 -2.04
C ARG A 95 6.98 -5.59 -2.63
N PHE A 96 5.71 -5.39 -2.29
CA PHE A 96 4.90 -4.28 -2.80
C PHE A 96 5.55 -2.93 -2.52
N PHE A 97 6.08 -2.71 -1.30
CA PHE A 97 6.80 -1.47 -1.01
C PHE A 97 8.09 -1.32 -1.82
N ARG A 98 8.83 -2.40 -2.05
CA ARG A 98 10.02 -2.39 -2.90
C ARG A 98 9.68 -2.05 -4.36
N GLU A 99 8.61 -2.60 -4.92
CA GLU A 99 8.13 -2.27 -6.27
C GLU A 99 7.71 -0.79 -6.36
N ILE A 100 6.99 -0.28 -5.36
CA ILE A 100 6.62 1.15 -5.30
C ILE A 100 7.87 2.03 -5.26
N GLN A 101 8.82 1.68 -4.41
CA GLN A 101 10.08 2.40 -4.24
C GLN A 101 10.85 2.48 -5.56
N TYR A 102 10.87 1.39 -6.32
CA TYR A 102 11.51 1.35 -7.63
C TYR A 102 10.76 2.23 -8.64
N ILE A 103 9.45 2.03 -8.82
CA ILE A 103 8.67 2.74 -9.85
C ILE A 103 8.67 4.25 -9.60
N LYS A 104 8.49 4.70 -8.36
CA LYS A 104 8.45 6.14 -8.05
C LYS A 104 9.78 6.85 -8.36
N ARG A 105 10.90 6.12 -8.37
CA ARG A 105 12.23 6.66 -8.72
C ARG A 105 12.49 6.58 -10.22
N ASN A 106 12.18 5.44 -10.84
CA ASN A 106 12.74 5.06 -12.13
C ASN A 106 11.76 5.15 -13.31
N HIS A 107 10.44 5.24 -13.11
CA HIS A 107 9.51 5.23 -14.24
C HIS A 107 9.70 6.48 -15.13
N PRO A 108 9.80 6.34 -16.47
CA PRO A 108 10.07 7.48 -17.38
C PRO A 108 8.99 8.58 -17.33
N VAL A 109 7.73 8.21 -17.08
CA VAL A 109 6.59 9.13 -17.07
C VAL A 109 6.43 9.76 -15.68
N LYS A 110 6.65 11.08 -15.58
CA LYS A 110 6.52 11.85 -14.32
C LYS A 110 5.16 11.68 -13.65
N LYS A 111 4.06 11.66 -14.44
CA LYS A 111 2.70 11.46 -13.90
C LYS A 111 2.57 10.10 -13.18
N ILE A 112 3.18 9.05 -13.72
CA ILE A 112 3.15 7.72 -13.08
C ILE A 112 3.98 7.73 -11.81
N ARG A 113 5.20 8.28 -11.83
CA ARG A 113 6.02 8.45 -10.61
C ARG A 113 5.28 9.18 -9.50
N ALA A 114 4.54 10.25 -9.83
CA ALA A 114 3.74 11.00 -8.85
C ALA A 114 2.63 10.14 -8.21
N LYS A 115 1.96 9.27 -8.99
CA LYS A 115 0.97 8.34 -8.43
C LYS A 115 1.59 7.37 -7.43
N TYR A 116 2.73 6.77 -7.78
CA TYR A 116 3.45 5.86 -6.89
C TYR A 116 4.01 6.57 -5.65
N GLN A 117 4.48 7.81 -5.80
CA GLN A 117 4.90 8.65 -4.69
C GLN A 117 3.74 8.91 -3.71
N LYS A 118 2.52 9.18 -4.21
CA LYS A 118 1.35 9.37 -3.34
C LYS A 118 1.03 8.14 -2.50
N VAL A 119 1.06 6.94 -3.11
CA VAL A 119 0.82 5.68 -2.40
C VAL A 119 1.92 5.43 -1.37
N TYR A 120 3.18 5.67 -1.75
CA TYR A 120 4.32 5.57 -0.85
C TYR A 120 4.16 6.47 0.39
N ASP A 121 3.83 7.75 0.18
CA ASP A 121 3.66 8.71 1.27
C ASP A 121 2.48 8.35 2.17
N THR A 122 1.43 7.77 1.60
CA THR A 122 0.27 7.28 2.34
C THR A 122 0.67 6.17 3.32
N TYR A 123 1.40 5.14 2.85
CA TYR A 123 1.88 4.07 3.74
C TYR A 123 2.95 4.56 4.72
N LYS A 124 3.85 5.45 4.30
CA LYS A 124 4.88 6.03 5.17
C LYS A 124 4.27 6.79 6.35
N LYS A 125 3.17 7.51 6.12
CA LYS A 125 2.44 8.22 7.18
C LYS A 125 1.83 7.25 8.19
N GLU A 126 1.31 6.12 7.74
CA GLU A 126 0.65 5.13 8.60
C GLU A 126 1.62 4.20 9.33
N LEU A 127 2.80 3.96 8.75
CA LEU A 127 3.80 3.02 9.27
C LEU A 127 5.19 3.69 9.43
N PRO A 128 5.30 4.84 10.13
CA PRO A 128 6.48 5.70 10.05
C PRO A 128 7.77 5.02 10.51
N LEU A 129 7.75 4.31 11.64
CA LEU A 129 8.95 3.65 12.18
C LEU A 129 9.45 2.53 11.26
N PHE A 130 8.54 1.71 10.73
CA PHE A 130 8.89 0.69 9.76
C PHE A 130 9.46 1.30 8.49
N PHE A 131 8.87 2.38 7.96
CA PHE A 131 9.39 3.04 6.77
C PHE A 131 10.78 3.65 7.00
N THR A 132 11.07 4.18 8.18
CA THR A 132 12.44 4.62 8.53
C THR A 132 13.42 3.45 8.39
N THR A 133 13.15 2.31 9.04
CA THR A 133 14.04 1.14 8.96
C THR A 133 14.13 0.57 7.54
N PHE A 134 13.00 0.43 6.83
CA PHE A 134 12.99 -0.11 5.47
C PHE A 134 13.69 0.80 4.47
N GLU A 135 13.60 2.12 4.61
CA GLU A 135 14.33 3.06 3.74
C GLU A 135 15.85 2.92 3.89
N GLU A 136 16.33 2.69 5.12
CA GLU A 136 17.75 2.45 5.43
C GLU A 136 18.25 1.11 4.89
N HIS A 137 17.40 0.08 4.95
CA HIS A 137 17.75 -1.30 4.61
C HIS A 137 17.22 -1.73 3.23
N GLY A 138 16.75 -0.80 2.40
CA GLY A 138 16.34 -1.08 1.02
C GLY A 138 15.07 -1.93 0.84
N PHE A 139 14.15 -1.93 1.81
CA PHE A 139 12.91 -2.74 1.79
C PHE A 139 13.18 -4.24 1.65
N LEU A 140 14.18 -4.72 2.40
CA LEU A 140 14.61 -6.10 2.40
C LEU A 140 14.01 -6.86 3.60
N PRO A 141 13.64 -8.15 3.46
CA PRO A 141 13.03 -8.93 4.53
C PRO A 141 13.84 -8.95 5.83
N PHE A 142 15.17 -8.89 5.71
CA PHE A 142 16.09 -8.87 6.85
C PHE A 142 15.99 -7.62 7.74
N ALA A 143 15.31 -6.57 7.28
CA ALA A 143 14.94 -5.43 8.12
C ALA A 143 13.87 -5.80 9.17
N ILE A 144 13.06 -6.83 8.91
CA ILE A 144 12.06 -7.34 9.86
C ILE A 144 12.74 -8.13 10.97
N ASN A 145 13.62 -9.04 10.59
CA ASN A 145 14.49 -9.82 11.48
C ASN A 145 15.67 -10.35 10.64
N SER A 146 16.88 -10.37 11.20
CA SER A 146 18.09 -10.78 10.46
C SER A 146 18.05 -12.22 9.95
N ASP A 147 17.30 -13.09 10.63
CA ASP A 147 17.15 -14.51 10.28
C ASP A 147 15.95 -14.74 9.34
N TYR A 148 15.24 -13.68 8.96
CA TYR A 148 14.08 -13.74 8.06
C TYR A 148 14.48 -13.42 6.61
N ALA A 149 14.52 -14.46 5.78
CA ALA A 149 14.81 -14.32 4.35
C ALA A 149 13.55 -14.12 3.48
N GLY A 150 12.38 -14.49 4.00
CA GLY A 150 11.13 -14.57 3.22
C GLY A 150 11.12 -15.70 2.18
N SER A 151 9.99 -15.86 1.53
CA SER A 151 9.74 -16.85 0.46
C SER A 151 9.89 -16.28 -0.96
N ILE A 152 9.96 -14.95 -1.08
CA ILE A 152 10.10 -14.22 -2.35
C ILE A 152 11.52 -13.70 -2.47
N ASP A 153 12.16 -13.89 -3.63
CA ASP A 153 13.47 -13.31 -3.93
C ASP A 153 13.46 -11.79 -3.71
N PRO A 154 14.19 -11.27 -2.70
CA PRO A 154 14.14 -9.86 -2.35
C PRO A 154 14.91 -8.97 -3.34
N PHE A 155 15.73 -9.54 -4.22
CA PHE A 155 16.50 -8.82 -5.23
C PHE A 155 15.80 -8.83 -6.60
N TYR A 156 14.77 -9.66 -6.76
CA TYR A 156 13.90 -9.60 -7.93
C TYR A 156 12.91 -8.44 -7.80
N ILE A 157 13.07 -7.44 -8.68
CA ILE A 157 12.13 -6.32 -8.86
C ILE A 157 11.41 -6.52 -10.20
N LEU A 158 10.12 -6.84 -10.15
CA LEU A 158 9.32 -7.09 -11.35
C LEU A 158 9.24 -5.84 -12.22
N ALA A 159 9.00 -4.68 -11.61
CA ALA A 159 8.88 -3.41 -12.32
C ALA A 159 10.15 -3.02 -13.08
N GLU A 160 11.33 -3.42 -12.60
CA GLU A 160 12.59 -3.23 -13.32
C GLU A 160 12.61 -4.02 -14.62
N LYS A 161 12.21 -5.30 -14.56
CA LYS A 161 12.15 -6.17 -15.75
C LYS A 161 11.12 -5.68 -16.75
N GLU A 162 9.96 -5.24 -16.29
CA GLU A 162 8.90 -4.71 -17.16
C GLU A 162 9.27 -3.39 -17.83
N LEU A 163 10.01 -2.50 -17.13
CA LEU A 163 10.46 -1.25 -17.71
C LEU A 163 11.64 -1.42 -18.69
N ASN A 164 12.54 -2.37 -18.44
CA ASN A 164 13.70 -2.63 -19.28
C ASN A 164 13.42 -3.64 -20.42
N GLY A 165 12.30 -4.37 -20.33
CA GLY A 165 11.86 -5.35 -21.33
C GLY A 165 11.02 -4.78 -22.48
N ASN A 166 10.90 -3.45 -22.57
CA ASN A 166 10.26 -2.72 -23.67
C ASN A 166 11.28 -2.03 -24.58
#